data_AF-A0A520CWK4-F1
#
_entry.id   AF-A0A520CWK4-F1
#
_cell.length_a   1.000
_cell.length_b   1.000
_cell.length_c   1.000
_cell.angle_alpha   90.00
_cell.angle_beta   90.00
_cell.angle_gamma   90.00
#
_symmetry.space_group_name_H-M   'P 1'
#
loop_
_entity.id
_entity.type
_entity.pdbx_description
1 polymer ?
#
loop_
_entity_poly.entity_id
_entity_poly.type
_entity_poly.pdbx_seq_one_letter_code
_entity_poly.pdbx_strand_id
1 'polypeptide(L)' 'MTDNTTPSSGFPPSFLAARERANIAADAERGAWEALARRTGTGQDETHAWRKAHEESRAAQDAFADEVKAWFSRTTLD' A
#
# COMPACT_ATOMS: atom_id res chain seq x y z
N MET A 1 -27.81 -26.82 -21.81
CA MET A 1 -27.57 -25.91 -20.67
C MET A 1 -26.16 -25.39 -20.84
N THR A 2 -25.98 -24.12 -21.17
CA THR A 2 -24.68 -23.46 -21.18
C THR A 2 -24.36 -23.06 -19.76
N ASP A 3 -23.48 -23.80 -19.12
CA ASP A 3 -22.85 -23.41 -17.86
C ASP A 3 -22.06 -22.13 -18.11
N ASN A 4 -22.68 -21.01 -17.76
CA ASN A 4 -22.05 -19.70 -17.75
C ASN A 4 -21.11 -19.69 -16.54
N THR A 5 -19.92 -20.28 -16.69
CA THR A 5 -18.85 -20.18 -15.71
C THR A 5 -18.44 -18.72 -15.66
N THR A 6 -19.04 -17.95 -14.77
CA THR A 6 -18.56 -16.62 -14.41
C THR A 6 -17.07 -16.77 -14.10
N PRO A 7 -16.15 -16.13 -14.83
CA PRO A 7 -14.74 -16.18 -14.48
C PRO A 7 -14.63 -15.61 -13.07
N SER A 8 -13.85 -16.26 -12.20
CA SER A 8 -13.63 -15.81 -10.84
C SER A 8 -13.07 -14.37 -10.88
N SER A 9 -13.96 -13.39 -10.79
CA SER A 9 -13.68 -11.95 -10.91
C SER A 9 -13.12 -11.42 -9.60
N GLY A 10 -12.01 -12.01 -9.14
CA GLY A 10 -11.28 -11.61 -7.96
C GLY A 10 -10.00 -10.87 -8.33
N PHE A 11 -9.56 -9.94 -7.48
CA PHE A 11 -8.24 -9.33 -7.59
C PHE A 11 -7.14 -10.41 -7.58
N PRO A 12 -6.07 -10.25 -8.37
CA PRO A 12 -5.00 -11.24 -8.41
C PRO A 12 -4.24 -11.27 -7.07
N PRO A 13 -3.60 -12.40 -6.71
CA PRO A 13 -2.83 -12.50 -5.46
C PRO A 13 -1.75 -11.41 -5.31
N SER A 14 -1.13 -10.97 -6.41
CA SER A 14 -0.15 -9.88 -6.42
C SER A 14 -0.76 -8.56 -5.95
N PHE A 15 -1.97 -8.24 -6.45
CA PHE A 15 -2.71 -7.04 -6.06
C PHE A 15 -3.08 -7.06 -4.58
N LEU A 16 -3.57 -8.19 -4.07
CA LEU A 16 -3.92 -8.33 -2.65
C LEU A 16 -2.69 -8.18 -1.76
N ALA A 17 -1.56 -8.78 -2.14
CA ALA A 17 -0.31 -8.66 -1.41
C ALA A 17 0.24 -7.22 -1.44
N ALA A 18 0.16 -6.52 -2.58
CA ALA A 18 0.56 -5.13 -2.69
C ALA A 18 -0.32 -4.21 -1.83
N ARG A 19 -1.65 -4.44 -1.82
CA ARG A 19 -2.59 -3.72 -0.96
C ARG A 19 -2.26 -3.90 0.53
N GLU A 20 -2.01 -5.14 0.94
CA GLU A 20 -1.67 -5.45 2.33
C GLU A 20 -0.36 -4.77 2.76
N ARG A 21 0.68 -4.82 1.91
CA ARG A 21 1.95 -4.10 2.16
C ARG A 21 1.76 -2.59 2.28
N ALA A 22 0.98 -1.99 1.39
CA ALA A 22 0.68 -0.56 1.44
C ALA A 22 -0.03 -0.17 2.76
N ASN A 23 -1.00 -0.98 3.21
CA ASN A 23 -1.69 -0.74 4.48
C ASN A 23 -0.74 -0.87 5.69
N ILE A 24 0.06 -1.94 5.75
CA ILE A 24 1.04 -2.15 6.83
C ILE A 24 2.03 -0.98 6.90
N ALA A 25 2.52 -0.52 5.75
CA ALA A 25 3.48 0.58 5.68
C ALA A 25 2.85 1.92 6.09
N ALA A 26 1.58 2.17 5.70
CA ALA A 26 0.84 3.35 6.13
C ALA A 26 0.57 3.36 7.65
N ASP A 27 0.24 2.20 8.23
CA ASP A 27 0.06 2.06 9.69
C ASP A 27 1.38 2.30 10.44
N ALA A 28 2.50 1.80 9.90
CA ALA A 28 3.83 2.03 10.47
C ALA A 28 4.24 3.51 10.39
N GLU A 29 4.00 4.17 9.26
CA GLU A 29 4.23 5.61 9.08
C GLU A 29 3.40 6.43 10.07
N ARG A 30 2.11 6.10 10.21
CA ARG A 30 1.22 6.74 11.17
C ARG A 30 1.75 6.58 12.60
N GLY A 31 2.18 5.39 12.98
CA GLY A 31 2.78 5.13 14.29
C GLY A 31 4.02 5.99 14.54
N ALA A 32 4.91 6.12 13.54
CA ALA A 32 6.10 6.95 13.63
C ALA A 32 5.77 8.45 13.71
N TRP A 33 4.76 8.90 12.97
CA TRP A 33 4.26 10.28 13.04
C TRP A 33 3.66 10.59 14.40
N GLU A 34 2.81 9.72 14.95
CA GLU A 34 2.24 9.89 16.29
C GLU A 34 3.33 9.93 17.38
N ALA A 35 4.38 9.12 17.25
CA ALA A 35 5.53 9.14 18.16
C ALA A 35 6.30 10.46 18.09
N LEU A 36 6.51 10.99 16.88
CA LEU A 36 7.13 12.30 16.66
C LEU A 36 6.27 13.43 17.24
N ALA A 37 4.97 13.41 16.98
CA ALA A 37 4.03 14.45 17.41
C ALA A 37 3.82 14.52 18.93
N ARG A 38 3.99 13.39 19.65
CA ARG A 38 3.90 13.36 21.12
C ARG A 38 5.11 14.00 21.81
N ARG A 39 6.22 14.25 21.09
CA ARG A 39 7.39 14.93 21.67
C ARG A 39 7.26 16.45 21.59
N THR A 40 7.63 17.10 22.68
CA THR A 40 7.73 18.56 22.78
C THR A 40 9.05 19.13 22.22
N GLY A 41 9.85 18.32 21.52
CA GLY A 41 11.12 18.72 20.90
C GLY A 41 11.50 17.85 19.71
N THR A 42 12.41 18.34 18.86
CA THR A 42 12.92 17.64 17.68
C THR A 42 13.91 16.54 18.06
N GLY A 43 13.39 15.36 18.39
CA GLY A 43 14.21 14.15 18.48
C GLY A 43 14.70 13.76 17.10
N GLN A 44 16.03 13.81 16.88
CA GLN A 44 16.63 13.45 15.59
C GLN A 44 16.32 12.00 15.21
N ASP A 45 16.30 11.10 16.19
CA ASP A 45 16.00 9.67 15.99
C ASP A 45 14.54 9.45 15.55
N GLU A 46 13.58 10.12 16.19
CA GLU A 46 12.16 10.03 15.82
C GLU A 46 11.89 10.67 14.46
N THR A 47 12.56 11.78 14.15
CA THR A 47 12.48 12.43 12.84
C THR A 47 13.06 11.55 11.74
N HIS A 48 14.14 10.82 12.03
CA HIS A 48 14.73 9.85 11.11
C HIS A 48 13.84 8.61 10.96
N ALA A 49 13.28 8.09 12.05
CA ALA A 49 12.35 6.97 12.03
C ALA A 49 11.08 7.29 11.22
N TRP A 50 10.50 8.49 11.42
CA TRP A 50 9.37 8.94 10.63
C TRP A 50 9.72 9.07 9.14
N ARG A 51 10.84 9.70 8.78
CA ARG A 51 11.26 9.82 7.37
C ARG A 51 11.45 8.46 6.70
N LYS A 52 12.10 7.53 7.39
CA LYS A 52 12.28 6.17 6.88
C LYS A 52 10.93 5.47 6.65
N ALA A 53 10.03 5.52 7.63
CA ALA A 53 8.70 4.93 7.51
C ALA A 53 7.87 5.59 6.39
N HIS A 54 8.01 6.91 6.20
CA HIS A 54 7.39 7.65 5.11
C HIS A 54 7.89 7.20 3.73
N GLU A 55 9.21 7.02 3.57
CA GLU A 55 9.80 6.51 2.32
C GLU A 55 9.33 5.08 2.01
N GLU A 56 9.28 4.20 3.03
CA GLU A 56 8.79 2.83 2.89
C GLU A 56 7.29 2.78 2.54
N SER A 57 6.48 3.61 3.19
CA SER A 57 5.04 3.79 2.89
C SER A 57 4.84 4.25 1.46
N ARG A 58 5.60 5.25 1.01
CA ARG A 58 5.54 5.75 -0.36
C ARG A 58 5.89 4.65 -1.38
N ALA A 59 6.98 3.93 -1.17
CA ALA A 59 7.38 2.84 -2.07
C ALA A 59 6.31 1.73 -2.15
N ALA A 60 5.68 1.38 -1.02
CA ALA A 60 4.60 0.39 -0.99
C ALA A 60 3.33 0.88 -1.69
N GLN A 61 2.99 2.17 -1.54
CA GLN A 61 1.86 2.79 -2.24
C GLN A 61 2.11 2.87 -3.75
N ASP A 62 3.32 3.23 -4.19
CA ASP A 62 3.68 3.27 -5.60
C ASP A 62 3.55 1.87 -6.25
N ALA A 63 4.05 0.83 -5.57
CA ALA A 63 3.89 -0.55 -6.02
C ALA A 63 2.42 -0.99 -6.12
N PHE A 64 1.58 -0.60 -5.15
CA PHE A 64 0.16 -0.88 -5.22
C PHE A 64 -0.54 -0.09 -6.34
N ALA A 65 -0.16 1.17 -6.57
CA ALA A 65 -0.68 1.97 -7.67
C ALA A 65 -0.35 1.35 -9.03
N ASP A 66 0.82 0.72 -9.17
CA ASP A 66 1.19 0.00 -10.38
C ASP A 66 0.34 -1.27 -10.59
N GLU A 67 0.04 -2.02 -9.53
CA GLU A 67 -0.91 -3.15 -9.60
C GLU A 67 -2.33 -2.68 -9.97
N VAL A 68 -2.78 -1.53 -9.45
CA VAL A 68 -4.06 -0.92 -9.83
C VAL A 68 -4.09 -0.57 -11.31
N LYS A 69 -3.05 0.09 -11.83
CA LYS A 69 -2.94 0.41 -13.27
C LYS A 69 -2.94 -0.86 -14.12
N ALA A 70 -2.18 -1.88 -13.72
CA ALA A 70 -2.09 -3.14 -14.44
C ALA A 70 -3.45 -3.86 -14.47
N TRP A 71 -4.17 -3.88 -13.35
CA TRP A 71 -5.51 -4.46 -13.27
C TRP A 71 -6.50 -3.76 -14.21
N PHE A 72 -6.57 -2.42 -14.16
CA PHE A 72 -7.48 -1.68 -15.02
C PHE A 72 -7.13 -1.80 -16.51
N SER A 73 -5.84 -1.81 -16.85
CA SER A 73 -5.37 -1.99 -18.23
C SER A 73 -5.77 -3.36 -18.78
N ARG A 74 -5.76 -4.40 -17.93
CA ARG A 74 -6.23 -5.74 -18.29
C ARG A 74 -7.73 -5.77 -18.54
N THR A 75 -8.53 -5.08 -17.73
CA THR A 75 -9.99 -5.05 -17.88
C THR A 75 -10.49 -4.20 -19.05
N THR A 76 -9.69 -3.28 -19.59
CA THR A 76 -10.05 -2.47 -20.77
C THR A 76 -9.74 -3.15 -22.12
N LEU A 77 -9.04 -4.28 -22.10
CA LEU A 77 -8.66 -5.06 -23.29
C LEU A 77 -9.57 -6.29 -23.53
N ASP A 78 -10.51 -6.55 -22.62
CA ASP A 78 -11.55 -7.59 -22.70
C ASP A 78 -12.89 -6.94 -23.11
#